data_AF-A0A016VUU8-F1
#
_entry.id   AF-A0A016VUU8-F1
#
_cell.length_a   1.000
_cell.length_b   1.000
_cell.length_c   1.000
_cell.angle_alpha   90.00
_cell.angle_beta   90.00
_cell.angle_gamma   90.00
#
_symmetry.space_group_name_H-M   'P 1'
#
loop_
_entity.id
_entity.type
_entity.pdbx_description
1 polymer ?
#
loop_
_entity_poly.entity_id
_entity_poly.type
_entity_poly.pdbx_seq_one_letter_code
_entity_poly.pdbx_strand_id
1 'polypeptide(L)'
;MFRRHCVVAEVLKTTDWVLFIDADIGIVNPTRLIEEFIDTRYDLTFYDRFCSWEVAMGSYIVKNTQFSRSFLLNFANFETHLPDSFHGSDNGAIHAYLLETLMPESRREAHVCYSIWHQSTGFDDLFLYEACIRSILGSQRNFEKVRIVRKGTGWVRDIWITGSMWSPERDFMLHGMKESDRSAFPDGLFSKMRSLISSRFRWYPPLTKDLDLQQCSTGNVEWHYDMRLRVPRATVEEQLREMARVVELERWSALGRVKDYL
;
A
#
# COMPACT_ATOMS: atom_id res chain seq x y z
N MET A 1 -2.00 -14.96 -5.80
CA MET A 1 -2.46 -13.60 -5.45
C MET A 1 -3.26 -12.96 -6.57
N PHE A 2 -2.82 -13.08 -7.83
CA PHE A 2 -3.44 -12.47 -9.02
C PHE A 2 -4.94 -12.72 -9.24
N ARG A 3 -5.46 -13.90 -8.86
CA ARG A 3 -6.90 -14.23 -8.99
C ARG A 3 -7.83 -13.19 -8.36
N ARG A 4 -7.38 -12.48 -7.31
CA ARG A 4 -8.16 -11.42 -6.66
C ARG A 4 -8.51 -10.28 -7.62
N HIS A 5 -7.63 -9.95 -8.57
CA HIS A 5 -7.89 -8.91 -9.57
C HIS A 5 -8.94 -9.34 -10.60
N CYS A 6 -8.98 -10.62 -10.96
CA CYS A 6 -10.04 -11.19 -11.79
C CYS A 6 -11.40 -11.12 -11.08
N VAL A 7 -11.45 -11.47 -9.79
CA VAL A 7 -12.68 -11.34 -8.99
C VAL A 7 -13.17 -9.89 -8.95
N VAL A 8 -12.27 -8.92 -8.73
CA VAL A 8 -12.64 -7.50 -8.77
C VAL A 8 -13.20 -7.10 -10.13
N ALA A 9 -12.60 -7.56 -11.24
CA ALA A 9 -13.10 -7.28 -12.58
C ALA A 9 -14.52 -7.85 -12.84
N GLU A 10 -14.84 -9.01 -12.27
CA GLU A 10 -16.17 -9.61 -12.34
C GLU A 10 -17.20 -8.85 -11.49
N VAL A 11 -16.87 -8.54 -10.23
CA VAL A 11 -17.74 -7.73 -9.34
C VAL A 11 -18.05 -6.37 -9.96
N LEU A 12 -17.06 -5.76 -10.61
CA LEU A 12 -17.19 -4.47 -11.26
C LEU A 12 -18.24 -4.47 -12.38
N LYS A 13 -18.64 -5.64 -12.95
CA LYS A 13 -19.72 -5.69 -13.95
C LYS A 13 -21.08 -5.24 -13.39
N THR A 14 -21.28 -5.31 -12.08
CA THR A 14 -22.56 -5.02 -11.40
C THR A 14 -22.50 -3.85 -10.43
N THR A 15 -21.38 -3.13 -10.36
CA THR A 15 -21.21 -1.97 -9.46
C THR A 15 -20.63 -0.77 -10.21
N ASP A 16 -20.79 0.44 -9.70
CA ASP A 16 -20.19 1.64 -10.31
C ASP A 16 -18.72 1.82 -9.93
N TRP A 17 -18.37 1.43 -8.70
CA TRP A 17 -17.04 1.50 -8.13
C TRP A 17 -16.78 0.26 -7.28
N VAL A 18 -15.50 -0.10 -7.15
CA VAL A 18 -15.02 -1.09 -6.17
C VAL A 18 -13.82 -0.50 -5.44
N LEU A 19 -13.84 -0.60 -4.11
CA LEU A 19 -12.64 -0.50 -3.28
C LEU A 19 -12.13 -1.91 -3.00
N PHE A 20 -10.96 -2.25 -3.51
CA PHE A 20 -10.25 -3.46 -3.11
C PHE A 20 -9.46 -3.20 -1.82
N ILE A 21 -9.48 -4.12 -0.86
CA ILE A 21 -8.68 -4.08 0.37
C ILE A 21 -8.21 -5.48 0.77
N ASP A 22 -7.00 -5.59 1.29
CA ASP A 22 -6.47 -6.79 1.90
C ASP A 22 -7.08 -7.04 3.29
N ALA A 23 -7.06 -8.32 3.69
CA ALA A 23 -7.68 -8.78 4.93
C ALA A 23 -7.01 -8.22 6.20
N ASP A 24 -5.80 -7.67 6.11
CA ASP A 24 -5.07 -7.03 7.19
C ASP A 24 -5.11 -5.49 7.11
N ILE A 25 -6.06 -4.93 6.36
CA ILE A 25 -6.40 -3.50 6.37
C ILE A 25 -7.63 -3.28 7.25
N GLY A 26 -7.45 -2.52 8.33
CA GLY A 26 -8.54 -2.13 9.24
C GLY A 26 -8.93 -0.66 9.11
N ILE A 27 -10.22 -0.37 9.18
CA ILE A 27 -10.74 0.99 9.34
C ILE A 27 -10.49 1.42 10.79
N VAL A 28 -9.82 2.56 10.99
CA VAL A 28 -9.59 3.14 12.33
C VAL A 28 -10.40 4.40 12.55
N ASN A 29 -10.95 4.99 11.50
CA ASN A 29 -11.70 6.23 11.58
C ASN A 29 -12.99 6.15 10.74
N PRO A 30 -14.14 5.80 11.35
CA PRO A 30 -15.40 5.66 10.65
C PRO A 30 -16.04 7.01 10.28
N THR A 31 -15.45 8.14 10.70
CA THR A 31 -15.99 9.47 10.38
C THR A 31 -15.46 10.02 9.05
N ARG A 32 -14.57 9.28 8.37
CA ARG A 32 -14.07 9.62 7.04
C ARG A 32 -14.73 8.77 5.98
N LEU A 33 -14.86 9.36 4.80
CA LEU A 33 -15.53 8.75 3.66
C LEU A 33 -14.50 8.36 2.60
N ILE A 34 -14.69 7.20 1.97
CA ILE A 34 -13.78 6.77 0.89
C ILE A 34 -13.89 7.69 -0.33
N GLU A 35 -15.04 8.33 -0.50
CA GLU A 35 -15.37 9.32 -1.51
C GLU A 35 -14.39 10.51 -1.50
N GLU A 36 -13.78 10.84 -0.36
CA GLU A 36 -12.71 11.84 -0.26
C GLU A 36 -11.50 11.52 -1.13
N PHE A 37 -11.32 10.24 -1.49
CA PHE A 37 -10.21 9.71 -2.28
C PHE A 37 -10.62 9.29 -3.70
N ILE A 38 -11.90 9.46 -4.06
CA ILE A 38 -12.40 9.19 -5.41
C ILE A 38 -12.17 10.44 -6.29
N ASP A 39 -11.68 10.23 -7.51
CA ASP A 39 -11.55 11.28 -8.52
C ASP A 39 -12.05 10.73 -9.84
N THR A 40 -13.21 11.23 -10.27
CA THR A 40 -13.98 10.68 -11.40
C THR A 40 -13.29 10.82 -12.75
N ARG A 41 -12.19 11.58 -12.82
CA ARG A 41 -11.32 11.71 -14.00
C ARG A 41 -10.50 10.46 -14.28
N TYR A 42 -10.30 9.62 -13.25
CA TYR A 42 -9.50 8.40 -13.35
C TYR A 42 -10.38 7.16 -13.16
N ASP A 43 -10.05 6.12 -13.90
CA ASP A 43 -10.69 4.82 -13.85
C ASP A 43 -10.07 3.95 -12.75
N LEU A 44 -8.75 4.04 -12.53
CA LEU A 44 -8.05 3.34 -11.45
C LEU A 44 -7.21 4.32 -10.61
N THR A 45 -7.30 4.18 -9.30
CA THR A 45 -6.46 4.91 -8.34
C THR A 45 -5.69 3.91 -7.46
N PHE A 46 -4.37 3.93 -7.60
CA PHE A 46 -3.42 3.26 -6.72
C PHE A 46 -2.78 4.27 -5.77
N TYR A 47 -1.94 3.81 -4.85
CA TYR A 47 -1.15 4.66 -3.96
C TYR A 47 0.28 4.17 -3.79
N ASP A 48 1.21 5.11 -3.64
CA ASP A 48 2.58 4.81 -3.23
C ASP A 48 2.57 4.38 -1.75
N ARG A 49 3.10 3.18 -1.45
CA ARG A 49 3.29 2.72 -0.07
C ARG A 49 4.27 3.63 0.66
N PHE A 50 4.05 3.93 1.94
CA PHE A 50 4.85 4.96 2.61
C PHE A 50 6.32 4.55 2.81
N CYS A 51 6.58 3.33 3.26
CA CYS A 51 7.89 2.88 3.72
C CYS A 51 8.74 2.10 2.71
N SER A 52 8.37 2.12 1.42
CA SER A 52 9.08 1.44 0.33
C SER A 52 8.89 2.21 -0.98
N TRP A 53 9.33 1.69 -2.12
CA TRP A 53 9.09 2.30 -3.44
C TRP A 53 7.90 1.69 -4.18
N GLU A 54 7.16 0.82 -3.48
CA GLU A 54 6.02 0.09 -4.00
C GLU A 54 4.86 1.02 -4.39
N VAL A 55 4.25 0.75 -5.54
CA VAL A 55 2.82 0.95 -5.71
C VAL A 55 2.12 -0.17 -4.93
N ALA A 56 1.38 0.18 -3.90
CA ALA A 56 0.75 -0.81 -3.04
C ALA A 56 -0.41 -1.52 -3.75
N MET A 57 -0.42 -2.85 -3.69
CA MET A 57 -1.50 -3.71 -4.20
C MET A 57 -2.43 -4.23 -3.13
N GLY A 58 -2.20 -3.88 -1.86
CA GLY A 58 -3.11 -4.22 -0.77
C GLY A 58 -4.42 -3.44 -0.81
N SER A 59 -4.50 -2.32 -1.55
CA SER A 59 -5.76 -1.63 -1.80
C SER A 59 -5.71 -0.78 -3.08
N TYR A 60 -6.84 -0.62 -3.75
CA TYR A 60 -7.01 0.32 -4.87
C TYR A 60 -8.49 0.64 -5.07
N ILE A 61 -8.77 1.82 -5.63
CA ILE A 61 -10.12 2.23 -6.02
C ILE A 61 -10.23 2.07 -7.54
N VAL A 62 -11.32 1.45 -8.00
CA VAL A 62 -11.57 1.24 -9.42
C VAL A 62 -13.00 1.60 -9.80
N LYS A 63 -13.14 2.37 -10.88
CA LYS A 63 -14.40 2.75 -11.53
C LYS A 63 -14.80 1.70 -12.54
N ASN A 64 -16.09 1.44 -12.68
CA ASN A 64 -16.61 0.53 -13.68
C ASN A 64 -16.56 1.10 -15.09
N THR A 65 -15.47 0.78 -15.79
CA THR A 65 -15.31 1.05 -17.22
C THR A 65 -14.83 -0.20 -17.94
N GLN A 66 -14.98 -0.23 -19.26
CA GLN A 66 -14.39 -1.29 -20.07
C GLN A 66 -12.86 -1.35 -19.90
N PHE A 67 -12.21 -0.19 -19.78
CA PHE A 67 -10.78 -0.10 -19.54
C PHE A 67 -10.39 -0.75 -18.21
N SER A 68 -11.07 -0.42 -17.11
CA SER A 68 -10.80 -1.01 -15.79
C SER A 68 -10.91 -2.52 -15.76
N ARG A 69 -11.98 -3.07 -16.36
CA ARG A 69 -12.19 -4.52 -16.40
C ARG A 69 -11.09 -5.22 -17.21
N SER A 70 -10.76 -4.68 -18.38
CA SER A 70 -9.66 -5.23 -19.20
C SER A 70 -8.30 -5.09 -18.52
N PHE A 71 -8.02 -3.96 -17.87
CA PHE A 71 -6.78 -3.74 -17.11
C PHE A 71 -6.62 -4.79 -16.00
N LEU A 72 -7.65 -5.01 -15.18
CA LEU A 72 -7.58 -5.97 -14.08
C LEU A 72 -7.52 -7.44 -14.55
N LEU A 73 -8.24 -7.80 -15.62
CA LEU A 73 -8.14 -9.14 -16.21
C LEU A 73 -6.76 -9.39 -16.81
N ASN A 74 -6.20 -8.41 -17.52
CA ASN A 74 -4.86 -8.51 -18.08
C ASN A 74 -3.81 -8.56 -16.97
N PHE A 75 -3.97 -7.79 -15.90
CA PHE A 75 -3.08 -7.88 -14.74
C PHE A 75 -3.17 -9.25 -14.06
N ALA A 76 -4.38 -9.82 -13.93
CA ALA A 76 -4.55 -11.16 -13.40
C ALA A 76 -3.81 -12.21 -14.26
N ASN A 77 -3.84 -12.07 -15.59
CA ASN A 77 -3.10 -12.93 -16.53
C ASN A 77 -1.59 -12.65 -16.55
N PHE A 78 -1.13 -11.53 -16.00
CA PHE A 78 0.29 -11.20 -15.88
C PHE A 78 1.05 -12.17 -14.95
N GLU A 79 0.33 -13.01 -14.18
CA GLU A 79 0.91 -14.13 -13.42
C GLU A 79 1.80 -15.04 -14.27
N THR A 80 1.52 -15.19 -15.58
CA THR A 80 2.34 -16.00 -16.50
C THR A 80 3.63 -15.32 -16.96
N HIS A 81 3.85 -14.05 -16.61
CA HIS A 81 5.02 -13.26 -17.02
C HIS A 81 6.01 -13.04 -15.87
N LEU A 82 5.77 -13.68 -14.71
CA LEU A 82 6.64 -13.56 -13.55
C LEU A 82 7.98 -14.28 -13.77
N PRO A 83 9.09 -13.75 -13.24
CA PRO A 83 10.35 -14.45 -13.26
C PRO A 83 10.32 -15.67 -12.32
N ASP A 84 11.13 -16.68 -12.63
CA ASP A 84 11.36 -17.85 -11.76
C ASP A 84 12.37 -17.52 -10.64
N SER A 85 12.06 -16.46 -9.88
CA SER A 85 12.90 -15.88 -8.83
C SER A 85 12.02 -15.32 -7.70
N PHE A 86 12.60 -14.75 -6.65
CA PHE A 86 11.81 -14.03 -5.65
C PHE A 86 11.21 -12.75 -6.25
N HIS A 87 9.91 -12.74 -6.54
CA HIS A 87 9.30 -11.69 -7.35
C HIS A 87 8.28 -10.81 -6.63
N GLY A 88 7.95 -11.07 -5.36
CA GLY A 88 7.01 -10.25 -4.58
C GLY A 88 5.53 -10.40 -4.96
N SER A 89 5.17 -11.46 -5.69
CA SER A 89 3.82 -11.70 -6.22
C SER A 89 3.29 -10.52 -7.05
N ASP A 90 1.99 -10.20 -6.94
CA ASP A 90 1.37 -9.08 -7.64
C ASP A 90 1.85 -7.70 -7.16
N ASN A 91 2.25 -7.56 -5.90
CA ASN A 91 2.81 -6.31 -5.39
C ASN A 91 4.14 -5.96 -6.07
N GLY A 92 4.99 -6.95 -6.35
CA GLY A 92 6.16 -6.74 -7.21
C GLY A 92 5.75 -6.50 -8.67
N ALA A 93 4.90 -7.37 -9.21
CA ALA A 93 4.55 -7.37 -10.63
C ALA A 93 3.78 -6.14 -11.13
N ILE A 94 3.03 -5.44 -10.28
CA ILE A 94 2.27 -4.24 -10.69
C ILE A 94 3.18 -3.19 -11.32
N HIS A 95 4.45 -3.12 -10.91
CA HIS A 95 5.40 -2.15 -11.42
C HIS A 95 5.73 -2.38 -12.90
N ALA A 96 6.07 -3.62 -13.24
CA ALA A 96 6.25 -4.04 -14.63
C ALA A 96 4.97 -3.83 -15.43
N TYR A 97 3.84 -4.27 -14.88
CA TYR A 97 2.55 -4.17 -15.56
C TYR A 97 2.15 -2.72 -15.85
N LEU A 98 2.33 -1.80 -14.91
CA LEU A 98 2.07 -0.38 -15.10
C LEU A 98 2.98 0.22 -16.17
N LEU A 99 4.28 -0.10 -16.15
CA LEU A 99 5.22 0.37 -17.16
C LEU A 99 4.82 -0.14 -18.55
N GLU A 100 4.62 -1.45 -18.72
CA GLU A 100 4.31 -2.06 -20.01
C GLU A 100 2.94 -1.64 -20.56
N THR A 101 1.96 -1.37 -19.68
CA THR A 101 0.60 -1.00 -20.08
C THR A 101 0.45 0.49 -20.36
N LEU A 102 1.11 1.34 -19.56
CA LEU A 102 0.89 2.79 -19.59
C LEU A 102 2.02 3.56 -20.29
N MET A 103 3.21 2.97 -20.41
CA MET A 103 4.41 3.54 -21.02
C MET A 103 5.20 2.47 -21.80
N PRO A 104 4.57 1.77 -22.78
CA PRO A 104 5.18 0.64 -23.47
C PRO A 104 6.49 1.00 -24.18
N GLU A 105 6.64 2.25 -24.62
CA GLU A 105 7.87 2.77 -25.23
C GLU A 105 9.07 2.74 -24.27
N SER A 106 8.81 2.87 -22.96
CA SER A 106 9.81 2.92 -21.89
C SER A 106 10.27 1.53 -21.43
N ARG A 107 9.75 0.45 -22.03
CA ARG A 107 10.05 -0.93 -21.64
C ARG A 107 11.52 -1.29 -21.84
N ARG A 108 12.16 -0.77 -22.89
CA ARG A 108 13.56 -1.09 -23.23
C ARG A 108 14.52 -0.47 -22.22
N GLU A 109 14.19 0.71 -21.73
CA GLU A 109 14.91 1.47 -20.71
C GLU A 109 14.92 0.72 -19.38
N ALA A 110 13.88 -0.08 -19.10
CA ALA A 110 13.77 -0.88 -17.89
C ALA A 110 14.48 -2.25 -17.93
N HIS A 111 15.27 -2.57 -18.96
CA HIS A 111 15.92 -3.90 -19.09
C HIS A 111 16.79 -4.27 -17.88
N VAL A 112 17.53 -3.31 -17.30
CA VAL A 112 18.33 -3.54 -16.08
C VAL A 112 17.43 -3.86 -14.89
N CYS A 113 16.30 -3.16 -14.76
CA CYS A 113 15.34 -3.43 -13.69
C CYS A 113 14.76 -4.85 -13.83
N TYR A 114 14.42 -5.27 -15.04
CA TYR A 114 13.99 -6.65 -15.28
C TYR A 114 15.09 -7.66 -14.93
N SER A 115 16.35 -7.39 -15.26
CA SER A 115 17.49 -8.22 -14.89
C SER A 115 17.60 -8.41 -13.37
N ILE A 116 17.46 -7.32 -12.60
CA ILE A 116 17.43 -7.36 -11.12
C ILE A 116 16.27 -8.23 -10.63
N TRP A 117 15.07 -8.05 -11.20
CA TRP A 117 13.89 -8.83 -10.82
C TRP A 117 14.07 -10.33 -11.10
N HIS A 118 14.63 -10.68 -12.26
CA HIS A 118 14.93 -12.06 -12.64
C HIS A 118 15.99 -12.74 -11.77
N GLN A 119 16.85 -11.99 -11.10
CA GLN A 119 17.91 -12.51 -10.22
C GLN A 119 17.57 -12.37 -8.73
N SER A 120 16.42 -11.78 -8.41
CA SER A 120 16.02 -11.46 -7.05
C SER A 120 15.91 -12.70 -6.16
N THR A 121 16.52 -12.62 -4.97
CA THR A 121 16.54 -13.71 -3.98
C THR A 121 15.73 -13.38 -2.72
N GLY A 122 15.30 -12.12 -2.55
CA GLY A 122 14.57 -11.68 -1.37
C GLY A 122 14.09 -10.23 -1.47
N PHE A 123 13.60 -9.70 -0.34
CA PHE A 123 13.02 -8.35 -0.30
C PHE A 123 14.01 -7.24 -0.64
N ASP A 124 15.30 -7.39 -0.31
CA ASP A 124 16.30 -6.36 -0.61
C ASP A 124 16.54 -6.19 -2.12
N ASP A 125 16.51 -7.30 -2.87
CA ASP A 125 16.60 -7.31 -4.34
C ASP A 125 15.29 -6.84 -4.97
N LEU A 126 14.15 -7.25 -4.40
CA LEU A 126 12.84 -6.79 -4.84
C LEU A 126 12.68 -5.27 -4.69
N PHE A 127 13.08 -4.71 -3.54
CA PHE A 127 13.07 -3.26 -3.32
C PHE A 127 14.07 -2.54 -4.24
N LEU A 128 15.21 -3.15 -4.57
CA LEU A 128 16.11 -2.62 -5.61
C LEU A 128 15.43 -2.57 -6.98
N TYR A 129 14.74 -3.64 -7.37
CA TYR A 129 13.95 -3.69 -8.60
C TYR A 129 12.88 -2.59 -8.62
N GLU A 130 12.12 -2.44 -7.53
CA GLU A 130 11.08 -1.41 -7.40
C GLU A 130 11.66 -0.01 -7.52
N ALA A 131 12.75 0.30 -6.81
CA ALA A 131 13.43 1.57 -6.94
C ALA A 131 13.87 1.85 -8.39
N CYS A 132 14.45 0.83 -9.05
CA CYS A 132 14.89 0.91 -10.44
C CYS A 132 13.72 1.20 -11.39
N ILE A 133 12.67 0.38 -11.39
CA ILE A 133 11.56 0.52 -12.33
C ILE A 133 10.72 1.77 -12.07
N ARG A 134 10.59 2.18 -10.80
CA ARG A 134 9.97 3.47 -10.44
C ARG A 134 10.80 4.66 -10.92
N SER A 135 12.12 4.52 -11.08
CA SER A 135 12.94 5.58 -11.67
C SER A 135 12.67 5.75 -13.18
N ILE A 136 12.35 4.65 -13.89
CA ILE A 136 11.94 4.69 -15.30
C ILE A 136 10.54 5.30 -15.46
N LEU A 137 9.58 4.93 -14.60
CA LEU A 137 8.26 5.60 -14.53
C LEU A 137 8.35 7.09 -14.15
N GLY A 138 9.45 7.48 -13.50
CA GLY A 138 9.74 8.86 -13.14
C GLY A 138 8.79 9.46 -12.09
N SER A 139 8.62 10.78 -12.15
CA SER A 139 7.71 11.54 -11.27
C SER A 139 6.26 11.53 -11.77
N GLN A 140 5.99 10.91 -12.92
CA GLN A 140 4.64 10.80 -13.46
C GLN A 140 3.77 9.96 -12.52
N ARG A 141 2.58 10.47 -12.25
CA ARG A 141 1.60 9.84 -11.34
C ARG A 141 0.21 9.77 -11.95
N ASN A 142 -0.03 10.49 -13.04
CA ASN A 142 -1.30 10.51 -13.76
C ASN A 142 -1.04 10.02 -15.18
N PHE A 143 -1.79 9.02 -15.60
CA PHE A 143 -1.66 8.30 -16.87
C PHE A 143 -3.04 8.19 -17.50
N GLU A 144 -3.55 9.29 -18.05
CA GLU A 144 -4.91 9.42 -18.59
C GLU A 144 -6.01 8.87 -17.65
N LYS A 145 -6.24 7.56 -17.70
CA LYS A 145 -7.22 6.79 -16.92
C LYS A 145 -6.69 6.21 -15.61
N VAL A 146 -5.38 6.15 -15.38
CA VAL A 146 -4.79 5.60 -14.13
C VAL A 146 -4.11 6.71 -13.36
N ARG A 147 -4.25 6.72 -12.03
CA ARG A 147 -3.43 7.56 -11.16
C ARG A 147 -2.81 6.79 -10.00
N ILE A 148 -1.68 7.28 -9.51
CA ILE A 148 -0.98 6.81 -8.32
C ILE A 148 -0.87 7.98 -7.35
N VAL A 149 -1.59 7.92 -6.23
CA VAL A 149 -1.52 9.00 -5.22
C VAL A 149 -0.21 8.91 -4.42
N ARG A 150 0.27 10.07 -3.97
CA ARG A 150 1.56 10.19 -3.29
C ARG A 150 1.55 9.52 -1.92
N LYS A 151 2.76 9.19 -1.45
CA LYS A 151 2.98 8.68 -0.09
C LYS A 151 2.31 9.57 0.94
N GLY A 152 1.49 8.98 1.79
CA GLY A 152 0.83 9.66 2.89
C GLY A 152 -0.45 10.42 2.53
N THR A 153 -0.80 10.53 1.25
CA THR A 153 -2.04 11.21 0.79
C THR A 153 -3.15 10.24 0.38
N GLY A 154 -2.88 8.93 0.38
CA GLY A 154 -3.91 7.89 0.17
C GLY A 154 -4.73 7.60 1.43
N TRP A 155 -5.68 6.67 1.31
CA TRP A 155 -6.58 6.26 2.40
C TRP A 155 -5.96 5.24 3.37
N VAL A 156 -4.85 4.62 2.99
CA VAL A 156 -4.15 3.58 3.75
C VAL A 156 -2.71 3.98 4.01
N ARG A 157 -2.20 3.64 5.19
CA ARG A 157 -0.75 3.52 5.45
C ARG A 157 -0.50 2.31 6.35
N ASP A 158 0.73 1.81 6.38
CA ASP A 158 1.10 0.76 7.31
C ASP A 158 0.94 1.24 8.77
N ILE A 159 0.57 0.34 9.68
CA ILE A 159 0.32 0.67 11.09
C ILE A 159 1.62 0.82 11.89
N TRP A 160 2.64 0.02 11.59
CA TRP A 160 3.89 -0.03 12.36
C TRP A 160 4.77 1.20 12.17
N ILE A 161 4.62 1.93 11.06
CA ILE A 161 5.47 3.11 10.76
C ILE A 161 5.29 4.27 11.73
N THR A 162 4.22 4.24 12.54
CA THR A 162 3.98 5.17 13.66
C THR A 162 3.78 4.43 14.98
N GLY A 163 4.26 3.19 15.10
CA GLY A 163 4.07 2.37 16.30
C GLY A 163 2.59 2.21 16.70
N SER A 164 1.71 2.03 15.71
CA SER A 164 0.25 1.95 15.86
C SER A 164 -0.47 3.23 16.29
N MET A 165 0.25 4.35 16.44
CA MET A 165 -0.40 5.63 16.70
C MET A 165 -1.13 6.15 15.46
N TRP A 166 -2.28 6.79 15.63
CA TRP A 166 -3.09 7.33 14.54
C TRP A 166 -3.81 8.62 14.98
N SER A 167 -4.27 9.41 14.01
CA SER A 167 -5.00 10.66 14.26
C SER A 167 -6.37 10.66 13.54
N PRO A 168 -7.46 11.05 14.21
CA PRO A 168 -8.78 11.18 13.60
C PRO A 168 -8.85 12.29 12.53
N GLU A 169 -7.92 13.24 12.56
CA GLU A 169 -7.85 14.36 11.60
C GLU A 169 -7.06 14.00 10.33
N ARG A 170 -6.44 12.82 10.30
CA ARG A 170 -5.49 12.43 9.24
C ARG A 170 -5.74 11.03 8.71
N ASP A 171 -5.98 10.06 9.58
CA ASP A 171 -6.01 8.64 9.25
C ASP A 171 -7.42 8.19 8.87
N PHE A 172 -7.49 7.20 7.98
CA PHE A 172 -8.72 6.50 7.65
C PHE A 172 -8.59 5.00 7.87
N MET A 173 -7.73 4.34 7.09
CA MET A 173 -7.44 2.91 7.21
C MET A 173 -5.96 2.68 7.49
N LEU A 174 -5.66 1.57 8.16
CA LEU A 174 -4.30 1.15 8.46
C LEU A 174 -4.08 -0.29 8.00
N HIS A 175 -2.96 -0.51 7.30
CA HIS A 175 -2.53 -1.81 6.78
C HIS A 175 -1.55 -2.50 7.73
N GLY A 176 -1.49 -3.83 7.69
CA GLY A 176 -0.55 -4.60 8.49
C GLY A 176 -1.11 -5.14 9.80
N MET A 177 -2.44 -5.24 9.93
CA MET A 177 -3.13 -5.73 11.12
C MET A 177 -3.26 -7.26 11.13
N LYS A 178 -2.18 -7.99 10.84
CA LYS A 178 -2.19 -9.46 10.87
C LYS A 178 -2.29 -9.95 12.31
N GLU A 179 -3.22 -10.86 12.60
CA GLU A 179 -3.40 -11.39 13.96
C GLU A 179 -2.12 -12.04 14.53
N SER A 180 -1.26 -12.62 13.68
CA SER A 180 0.04 -13.18 14.09
C SER A 180 1.02 -12.14 14.64
N ASP A 181 0.87 -10.88 14.24
CA ASP A 181 1.74 -9.76 14.63
C ASP A 181 1.07 -8.85 15.68
N ARG A 182 -0.15 -9.18 16.10
CA ARG A 182 -0.92 -8.43 17.09
C ARG A 182 -0.28 -8.57 18.46
N SER A 183 -0.22 -7.47 19.21
CA SER A 183 0.27 -7.46 20.58
C SER A 183 -0.55 -6.53 21.46
N ALA A 184 -0.57 -6.81 22.77
CA ALA A 184 -1.14 -5.89 23.75
C ALA A 184 -0.23 -4.66 23.91
N PHE A 185 -0.82 -3.48 24.05
CA PHE A 185 -0.05 -2.27 24.28
C PHE A 185 0.63 -2.33 25.66
N PRO A 186 1.97 -2.15 25.75
CA PRO A 186 2.69 -2.31 27.00
C PRO A 186 2.34 -1.22 28.02
N ASP A 187 2.12 -1.63 29.27
CA ASP A 187 1.80 -0.73 30.38
C ASP A 187 3.06 -0.20 31.12
N GLY A 188 2.93 0.95 31.77
CA GLY A 188 3.93 1.49 32.69
C GLY A 188 5.29 1.81 32.03
N LEU A 189 6.39 1.39 32.70
CA LEU A 189 7.77 1.66 32.26
C LEU A 189 8.09 1.04 30.88
N PHE A 190 7.42 -0.06 30.52
CA PHE A 190 7.62 -0.76 29.25
C PHE A 190 7.08 0.01 28.03
N SER A 191 6.15 0.95 28.24
CA SER A 191 5.66 1.81 27.16
C SER A 191 6.75 2.75 26.62
N LYS A 192 7.66 3.19 27.49
CA LYS A 192 8.82 4.03 27.14
C LYS A 192 9.94 3.26 26.44
N MET A 193 10.02 1.94 26.63
CA MET A 193 11.02 1.07 25.97
C MET A 193 10.49 0.41 24.69
N ARG A 194 9.28 0.76 24.23
CA ARG A 194 8.60 0.08 23.11
C ARG A 194 9.44 0.00 21.82
N SER A 195 10.19 1.06 21.49
CA SER A 195 10.99 1.13 20.26
C SER A 195 12.19 0.20 20.26
N LEU A 196 12.61 -0.28 21.44
CA LEU A 196 13.77 -1.15 21.62
C LEU A 196 13.40 -2.65 21.58
N ILE A 197 12.11 -3.00 21.74
CA ILE A 197 11.65 -4.37 21.99
C ILE A 197 10.56 -4.82 20.99
N SER A 198 10.08 -3.93 20.11
CA SER A 198 9.07 -4.28 19.10
C SER A 198 9.71 -4.81 17.83
N SER A 199 9.24 -5.96 17.34
CA SER A 199 9.51 -6.37 15.96
C SER A 199 8.99 -5.31 14.98
N ARG A 200 9.60 -5.21 13.80
CA ARG A 200 9.23 -4.22 12.77
C ARG A 200 7.74 -4.24 12.40
N PHE A 201 7.10 -5.41 12.51
CA PHE A 201 5.71 -5.64 12.08
C PHE A 201 4.70 -5.66 13.22
N ARG A 202 5.14 -5.61 14.48
CA ARG A 202 4.24 -5.64 15.64
C ARG A 202 3.27 -4.46 15.58
N TRP A 203 1.99 -4.75 15.80
CA TRP A 203 0.94 -3.73 15.90
C TRP A 203 0.11 -3.87 17.16
N TYR A 204 -0.47 -2.76 17.59
CA TYR A 204 -1.31 -2.64 18.77
C TYR A 204 -2.73 -2.26 18.34
N PRO A 205 -3.77 -2.95 18.83
CA PRO A 205 -5.15 -2.68 18.47
C PRO A 205 -5.59 -1.24 18.78
N PRO A 206 -6.09 -0.48 17.78
CA PRO A 206 -6.69 0.83 18.02
C PRO A 206 -7.96 0.76 18.86
N LEU A 207 -8.62 -0.40 18.91
CA LEU A 207 -9.84 -0.66 19.67
C LEU A 207 -9.55 -1.54 20.89
N THR A 208 -10.21 -1.20 21.99
CA THR A 208 -10.17 -1.94 23.26
C THR A 208 -11.21 -3.06 23.36
N LYS A 209 -12.21 -3.03 22.47
CA LYS A 209 -13.26 -4.04 22.35
C LYS A 209 -13.51 -4.34 20.88
N ASP A 210 -13.95 -5.56 20.60
CA ASP A 210 -14.41 -5.94 19.28
C ASP A 210 -15.70 -5.18 18.92
N LEU A 211 -15.87 -4.89 17.63
CA LEU A 211 -17.08 -4.22 17.12
C LEU A 211 -18.25 -5.20 17.09
N ASP A 212 -19.43 -4.73 17.50
CA ASP A 212 -20.67 -5.47 17.29
C ASP A 212 -21.07 -5.38 15.80
N LEU A 213 -20.78 -6.44 15.05
CA LEU A 213 -21.05 -6.52 13.61
C LEU A 213 -22.54 -6.39 13.26
N GLN A 214 -23.45 -6.72 14.19
CA GLN A 214 -24.89 -6.54 13.96
C GLN A 214 -25.25 -5.05 13.92
N GLN A 215 -24.61 -4.26 14.78
CA GLN A 215 -24.85 -2.82 14.86
C GLN A 215 -24.17 -2.04 13.73
N CYS A 216 -23.12 -2.58 13.10
CA CYS A 216 -22.44 -1.95 11.95
C CYS A 216 -23.42 -1.63 10.81
N SER A 217 -24.36 -2.54 10.52
CA SER A 217 -25.37 -2.36 9.46
C SER A 217 -26.32 -1.18 9.71
N THR A 218 -26.53 -0.83 10.98
CA THR A 218 -27.42 0.26 11.41
C THR A 218 -26.69 1.58 11.64
N GLY A 219 -25.36 1.59 11.58
CA GLY A 219 -24.53 2.76 11.91
C GLY A 219 -24.46 3.09 13.41
N ASN A 220 -25.03 2.26 14.29
CA ASN A 220 -25.08 2.52 15.73
C ASN A 220 -23.92 1.89 16.52
N VAL A 221 -22.99 1.23 15.85
CA VAL A 221 -21.87 0.53 16.50
C VAL A 221 -21.00 1.51 17.28
N GLU A 222 -20.72 1.20 18.54
CA GLU A 222 -19.81 1.99 19.38
C GLU A 222 -18.33 1.64 19.11
N TRP A 223 -17.51 2.68 18.97
CA TRP A 223 -16.07 2.53 18.75
C TRP A 223 -15.29 2.83 20.03
N HIS A 224 -14.88 1.79 20.74
CA HIS A 224 -14.14 1.92 22.00
C HIS A 224 -12.62 2.00 21.75
N TYR A 225 -12.11 3.19 21.49
CA TYR A 225 -10.69 3.39 21.18
C TYR A 225 -9.74 3.26 22.38
N ASP A 226 -8.54 2.74 22.13
CA ASP A 226 -7.40 2.91 23.04
C ASP A 226 -6.83 4.33 22.85
N MET A 227 -7.17 5.22 23.78
CA MET A 227 -6.80 6.62 23.72
C MET A 227 -5.28 6.87 23.80
N ARG A 228 -4.47 5.86 24.19
CA ARG A 228 -3.00 5.95 24.17
C ARG A 228 -2.42 5.93 22.75
N LEU A 229 -3.17 5.34 21.80
CA LEU A 229 -2.79 5.25 20.40
C LEU A 229 -3.36 6.41 19.56
N ARG A 230 -4.35 7.13 20.07
CA ARG A 230 -4.93 8.30 19.40
C ARG A 230 -4.11 9.55 19.75
N VAL A 231 -3.46 10.14 18.75
CA VAL A 231 -2.55 11.29 18.92
C VAL A 231 -2.96 12.48 18.05
N PRO A 232 -2.49 13.71 18.35
CA PRO A 232 -2.69 14.86 17.47
C PRO A 232 -2.11 14.63 16.08
N ARG A 233 -2.71 15.24 15.05
CA ARG A 233 -2.22 15.15 13.67
C ARG A 233 -0.73 15.47 13.54
N ALA A 234 -0.26 16.52 14.21
CA ALA A 234 1.13 16.95 14.16
C ALA A 234 2.13 15.84 14.53
N THR A 235 1.77 15.00 15.51
CA THR A 235 2.61 13.88 15.98
C THR A 235 2.79 12.79 14.92
N VAL A 236 1.73 12.49 14.15
CA VAL A 236 1.81 11.54 13.03
C VAL A 236 2.59 12.16 11.87
N GLU A 237 2.27 13.40 11.50
CA GLU A 237 2.93 14.10 10.40
C GLU A 237 4.43 14.27 10.62
N GLU A 238 4.88 14.51 11.86
CA GLU A 238 6.31 14.59 12.19
C GLU A 238 7.05 13.26 11.95
N GLN A 239 6.48 12.13 12.40
CA GLN A 239 7.05 10.81 12.16
C GLN A 239 7.08 10.46 10.67
N LEU A 240 6.00 10.77 9.95
CA LEU A 240 5.93 10.54 8.51
C LEU A 240 6.94 11.40 7.75
N ARG A 241 7.17 12.66 8.16
CA ARG A 241 8.21 13.51 7.56
C ARG A 241 9.61 12.95 7.75
N GLU A 242 9.96 12.52 8.95
CA GLU A 242 11.30 11.93 9.19
C GLU A 242 11.47 10.62 8.41
N MET A 243 10.44 9.77 8.41
CA MET A 243 10.49 8.53 7.62
C MET A 243 10.61 8.81 6.12
N ALA A 244 9.92 9.82 5.58
CA ALA A 244 10.03 10.17 4.17
C ALA A 244 11.48 10.53 3.78
N ARG A 245 12.22 11.20 4.68
CA ARG A 245 13.63 11.51 4.48
C ARG A 245 14.50 10.25 4.45
N VAL A 246 14.24 9.31 5.36
CA VAL A 246 14.95 8.01 5.42
C VAL A 246 14.67 7.17 4.17
N VAL A 247 13.39 7.00 3.80
CA VAL A 247 12.96 6.23 2.63
C VAL A 247 13.58 6.79 1.34
N GLU A 248 13.75 8.12 1.25
CA GLU A 248 14.36 8.70 0.06
C GLU A 248 15.89 8.56 0.03
N LEU A 249 16.56 8.62 1.18
CA LEU A 249 17.98 8.28 1.26
C LEU A 249 18.23 6.81 0.88
N GLU A 250 17.40 5.91 1.39
CA GLU A 250 17.43 4.49 1.02
C GLU A 250 17.19 4.30 -0.50
N ARG A 251 16.36 5.14 -1.13
CA ARG A 251 16.11 5.07 -2.58
C ARG A 251 17.38 5.35 -3.36
N TRP A 252 18.08 6.44 -3.01
CA TRP A 252 19.33 6.81 -3.67
C TRP A 252 20.42 5.76 -3.44
N SER A 253 20.50 5.20 -2.23
CA SER A 253 21.40 4.10 -1.94
C SER A 253 21.09 2.86 -2.79
N ALA A 254 19.81 2.47 -2.89
CA ALA A 254 19.37 1.37 -3.73
C ALA A 254 19.71 1.62 -5.21
N LEU A 255 19.37 2.79 -5.76
CA LEU A 255 19.71 3.16 -7.14
C LEU A 255 21.22 3.14 -7.41
N GLY A 256 22.05 3.46 -6.42
CA GLY A 256 23.51 3.31 -6.52
C GLY A 256 23.99 1.87 -6.74
N ARG A 257 23.22 0.86 -6.30
CA ARG A 257 23.51 -0.57 -6.52
C ARG A 257 23.08 -1.07 -7.90
N VAL A 258 22.25 -0.32 -8.64
CA VAL A 258 21.85 -0.69 -10.01
C VAL A 258 23.07 -0.80 -10.93
N LYS A 259 24.15 -0.06 -10.66
CA LYS A 259 25.40 -0.14 -11.42
C LYS A 259 26.03 -1.53 -11.45
N ASP A 260 25.75 -2.36 -10.44
CA ASP A 260 26.31 -3.70 -10.34
C ASP A 260 25.62 -4.68 -11.32
N TYR A 261 24.59 -4.20 -12.04
CA TYR A 261 23.81 -4.90 -13.06
C TYR A 261 23.92 -4.27 -14.46
N LEU A 262 24.80 -3.27 -14.64
CA LEU A 262 25.14 -2.66 -15.93
C LEU A 262 26.33 -3.39 -16.58
#